data_AF-A0A4R4T4K8-F1
#
_entry.id   AF-A0A4R4T4K8-F1
#
_cell.length_a   1.000
_cell.length_b   1.000
_cell.length_c   1.000
_cell.angle_alpha   90.00
_cell.angle_beta   90.00
_cell.angle_gamma   90.00
#
_symmetry.space_group_name_H-M   'P 1'
#
loop_
_entity.id
_entity.type
_entity.pdbx_description
1 polymer ?
#
loop_
_entity_poly.entity_id
_entity_poly.type
_entity_poly.pdbx_seq_one_letter_code
_entity_poly.pdbx_strand_id
1 'polypeptide(L)'
;MRGDAPGPGDPWAPFLAALETGCGTCGGTGGVVREEWRTWYRQADELVRVAQAARRAAEMAPHQDVSYGPVGLGPAEPSIVAAIDRAIDDHMRARPDVPEEAACETCRGTGMILTHTGRRLAEILARHGFFRDR
;
A
#
# COMPACT_ATOMS: atom_id res chain seq x y z
N MET A 1 17.65 6.71 14.77
CA MET A 1 17.96 6.44 16.19
C MET A 1 16.71 5.83 16.81
N ARG A 2 16.68 4.50 16.99
CA ARG A 2 15.61 3.85 17.77
C ARG A 2 15.94 4.10 19.24
N GLY A 3 15.10 4.86 19.95
CA GLY A 3 15.24 4.97 21.40
C GLY A 3 14.95 3.61 22.02
N ASP A 4 15.81 3.16 22.91
CA ASP A 4 15.59 1.94 23.69
C ASP A 4 14.24 2.06 24.42
N ALA A 5 13.37 1.07 24.21
CA ALA A 5 12.13 0.99 24.96
C ALA A 5 12.47 0.84 26.46
N PRO A 6 11.81 1.59 27.35
CA PRO A 6 12.10 1.52 28.77
C PRO A 6 11.87 0.08 29.27
N GLY A 7 12.89 -0.49 29.93
CA GLY A 7 12.84 -1.85 30.43
C GLY A 7 11.78 -2.03 31.52
N PRO A 8 11.38 -3.27 31.85
CA PRO A 8 10.26 -3.59 32.74
C PRO A 8 10.39 -3.09 34.20
N GLY A 9 11.49 -2.42 34.57
CA GLY A 9 11.71 -1.81 35.87
C GLY A 9 11.93 -0.29 35.85
N ASP A 10 11.73 0.38 34.71
CA ASP A 10 11.89 1.83 34.63
C ASP A 10 10.67 2.54 35.26
N PRO A 11 10.84 3.28 36.39
CA PRO A 11 9.75 4.02 37.02
C PRO A 11 9.16 5.10 36.11
N TRP A 12 9.89 5.53 35.07
CA TRP A 12 9.43 6.51 34.10
C TRP A 12 8.64 5.90 32.94
N ALA A 13 8.63 4.58 32.76
CA ALA A 13 7.97 3.93 31.64
C ALA A 13 6.50 4.36 31.46
N PRO A 14 5.65 4.42 32.52
CA PRO A 14 4.27 4.86 32.37
C PRO A 14 4.15 6.33 31.96
N PHE A 15 5.05 7.17 32.48
CA PHE A 15 5.09 8.59 32.13
C PHE A 15 5.48 8.78 30.66
N LEU A 16 6.56 8.13 30.21
CA LEU A 16 7.03 8.19 28.82
C LEU A 16 5.99 7.65 27.84
N ALA A 17 5.34 6.54 28.19
CA ALA A 17 4.24 5.98 27.39
C ALA A 17 3.03 6.92 27.28
N ALA A 18 2.83 7.82 28.25
CA ALA A 18 1.76 8.81 28.21
C ALA A 18 2.08 10.04 27.34
N LEU A 19 3.32 10.23 26.90
CA LEU A 19 3.74 11.41 26.12
C LEU A 19 3.40 11.28 24.63
N GLU A 20 3.44 10.07 24.09
CA GLU A 20 3.22 9.81 22.68
C GLU A 20 2.15 8.74 22.49
N THR A 21 1.46 8.80 21.37
CA THR A 21 0.53 7.77 20.95
C THR A 21 0.75 7.45 19.48
N GLY A 22 0.36 6.25 19.07
CA GLY A 22 0.44 5.83 17.68
C GLY A 22 -0.35 6.78 16.78
N CYS A 23 0.22 7.15 15.64
CA CYS A 23 -0.45 7.98 14.66
C CYS A 23 -1.61 7.20 14.04
N GLY A 24 -2.85 7.66 14.26
CA GLY A 24 -4.05 7.02 13.70
C GLY A 24 -4.11 7.03 12.18
N THR A 25 -3.46 7.98 11.50
CA THR A 25 -3.43 8.06 10.03
C THR A 25 -2.63 6.93 9.40
N CYS A 26 -1.48 6.56 9.98
CA CYS A 26 -0.60 5.51 9.45
C CYS A 26 -0.58 4.24 10.32
N GLY A 27 -1.44 4.14 11.34
CA GLY A 27 -1.46 3.01 12.26
C GLY A 27 -0.14 2.78 13.01
N GLY A 28 0.66 3.82 13.22
CA GLY A 28 1.95 3.71 13.92
C GLY A 28 3.17 3.34 13.06
N THR A 29 3.01 3.07 11.76
CA THR A 29 4.14 2.63 10.90
C THR A 29 5.07 3.77 10.48
N GLY A 30 4.59 5.01 10.49
CA GLY A 30 5.28 6.17 9.93
C GLY A 30 5.15 6.31 8.41
N GLY A 31 4.66 5.29 7.71
CA GLY A 31 4.49 5.28 6.26
C GLY A 31 3.03 5.13 5.84
N VAL A 32 2.67 5.70 4.70
CA VAL A 32 1.40 5.43 4.02
C VAL A 32 1.67 5.02 2.58
N VAL A 33 0.98 3.99 2.10
CA VAL A 33 1.00 3.63 0.67
C VAL A 33 0.41 4.80 -0.12
N ARG A 34 1.11 5.23 -1.17
CA ARG A 34 0.66 6.35 -2.01
C ARG A 34 -0.59 5.98 -2.80
N GLU A 35 -1.37 6.98 -3.20
CA GLU A 35 -2.66 6.74 -3.85
C GLU A 35 -2.52 6.12 -5.25
N GLU A 36 -1.44 6.44 -5.97
CA GLU A 36 -1.13 5.84 -7.27
C GLU A 36 -0.93 4.33 -7.13
N TRP A 37 -0.20 3.91 -6.09
CA TRP A 37 0.02 2.50 -5.78
C TRP A 37 -1.23 1.78 -5.33
N ARG A 38 -2.06 2.41 -4.48
CA ARG A 38 -3.37 1.85 -4.11
C ARG A 38 -4.26 1.64 -5.32
N THR A 39 -4.27 2.61 -6.25
CA THR A 39 -5.02 2.52 -7.49
C THR A 39 -4.50 1.38 -8.36
N TRP A 40 -3.18 1.28 -8.51
CA TRP A 40 -2.55 0.21 -9.27
C TRP A 40 -2.90 -1.17 -8.68
N TYR A 41 -2.79 -1.37 -7.36
CA TYR A 41 -3.17 -2.64 -6.72
C TYR A 41 -4.65 -2.98 -6.90
N ARG A 42 -5.56 -2.00 -6.78
CA ARG A 42 -6.99 -2.24 -7.02
C ARG A 42 -7.25 -2.76 -8.43
N GLN A 43 -6.58 -2.17 -9.43
CA GLN A 43 -6.68 -2.60 -10.82
C GLN A 43 -6.04 -3.97 -11.05
N ALA A 44 -4.88 -4.24 -10.43
CA ALA A 44 -4.23 -5.54 -10.47
C ALA A 44 -5.16 -6.65 -9.94
N ASP A 45 -5.80 -6.42 -8.78
CA ASP A 45 -6.74 -7.35 -8.16
C ASP A 45 -7.96 -7.62 -9.05
N GLU A 46 -8.45 -6.61 -9.76
CA GLU A 46 -9.56 -6.75 -10.70
C GLU A 46 -9.14 -7.61 -11.91
N LEU A 47 -7.99 -7.32 -12.52
CA LEU A 47 -7.45 -8.10 -13.63
C LEU A 47 -7.22 -9.58 -13.26
N VAL A 48 -6.72 -9.85 -12.06
CA VAL A 48 -6.55 -11.23 -11.55
C VAL A 48 -7.89 -11.95 -11.47
N ARG A 49 -8.95 -11.30 -10.95
CA ARG A 49 -10.29 -11.88 -10.87
C ARG A 49 -10.87 -12.17 -12.26
N VAL A 50 -10.73 -11.24 -13.20
CA VAL A 50 -11.18 -11.40 -14.60
C VAL A 50 -10.44 -12.57 -15.26
N ALA A 51 -9.13 -12.64 -15.10
CA ALA A 51 -8.32 -13.72 -15.67
C ALA A 51 -8.71 -15.09 -15.12
N GLN A 52 -8.95 -15.19 -13.81
CA GLN A 52 -9.44 -16.44 -13.20
C GLN A 52 -10.83 -16.81 -13.70
N ALA A 53 -11.73 -15.85 -13.88
CA ALA A 53 -13.08 -16.10 -14.42
C ALA A 53 -13.02 -16.57 -15.88
N ALA A 54 -12.19 -15.94 -16.71
CA ALA A 54 -12.03 -16.31 -18.11
C ALA A 54 -11.44 -17.72 -18.27
N ARG A 55 -10.44 -18.10 -17.46
CA ARG A 55 -9.89 -19.46 -17.46
C ARG A 55 -10.94 -20.50 -17.10
N ARG A 56 -11.71 -20.27 -16.02
CA ARG A 56 -12.82 -21.16 -15.65
C ARG A 56 -13.86 -21.29 -16.76
N ALA A 57 -14.20 -20.20 -17.43
CA ALA A 57 -15.14 -20.22 -18.55
C ALA A 57 -14.60 -21.00 -19.74
N ALA A 58 -13.31 -20.86 -20.05
CA ALA A 58 -12.64 -21.62 -21.12
C ALA A 58 -12.59 -23.12 -20.81
N GLU A 59 -12.37 -23.50 -19.55
CA GLU A 59 -12.40 -24.90 -19.09
C GLU A 59 -13.80 -25.52 -19.18
N MET A 60 -14.85 -24.72 -18.98
CA MET A 60 -16.24 -25.16 -19.09
C MET A 60 -16.81 -25.11 -20.51
N ALA A 61 -16.11 -24.46 -21.45
CA ALA A 61 -16.55 -24.40 -22.83
C ALA A 61 -16.51 -25.81 -23.42
N PRO A 62 -17.63 -26.32 -23.98
CA PRO A 62 -17.61 -27.61 -24.65
C PRO A 62 -16.53 -27.58 -25.73
N HIS A 63 -15.74 -28.65 -25.85
CA HIS A 63 -14.80 -28.82 -26.95
C HIS A 63 -15.57 -28.54 -28.25
N GLN A 64 -15.34 -27.37 -28.85
CA GLN A 64 -15.82 -27.11 -30.19
C GLN A 64 -15.02 -28.05 -31.08
N ASP A 65 -15.63 -29.18 -31.45
CA ASP A 65 -15.19 -29.99 -32.58
C ASP A 65 -15.06 -29.05 -33.77
N VAL A 66 -13.81 -28.70 -34.09
CA VAL A 66 -13.48 -27.81 -35.19
C VAL A 66 -13.78 -28.57 -36.47
N SER A 67 -15.00 -28.41 -36.98
CA SER A 67 -15.36 -28.85 -38.33
C SER A 67 -14.59 -27.99 -39.32
N TYR A 68 -13.63 -28.62 -40.01
CA TYR A 68 -12.78 -28.00 -41.02
C TYR A 68 -13.62 -27.53 -42.24
N GLY A 69 -14.03 -26.27 -42.24
CA GLY A 69 -14.41 -25.50 -43.44
C GLY A 69 -13.27 -24.59 -43.88
N PRO A 70 -13.10 -24.29 -45.18
CA PRO A 70 -11.89 -23.68 -45.72
C PRO A 70 -11.68 -22.26 -45.17
N VAL A 71 -10.47 -22.05 -44.65
CA VAL A 71 -10.07 -20.93 -43.80
C VAL A 71 -9.80 -19.67 -44.64
N GLY A 72 -10.52 -18.58 -44.37
CA GLY A 72 -10.14 -17.24 -44.79
C GLY A 72 -9.04 -16.71 -43.89
N LEU A 73 -7.88 -16.38 -44.47
CA LEU A 73 -6.73 -15.77 -43.80
C LEU A 73 -7.00 -14.30 -43.44
N GLY A 74 -7.78 -14.06 -42.39
CA GLY A 74 -7.74 -12.82 -41.61
C GLY A 74 -6.88 -13.02 -40.35
N PRO A 75 -6.33 -11.96 -39.73
CA PRO A 75 -5.69 -12.11 -38.43
C PRO A 75 -6.73 -12.68 -37.46
N ALA A 76 -6.46 -13.87 -36.93
CA ALA A 76 -7.35 -14.50 -35.96
C ALA A 76 -7.58 -13.54 -34.80
N GLU A 77 -8.84 -13.23 -34.49
CA GLU A 77 -9.15 -12.42 -33.31
C GLU A 77 -8.51 -13.10 -32.10
N PRO A 78 -7.74 -12.37 -31.27
CA PRO A 78 -7.08 -12.95 -30.13
C PRO A 78 -8.14 -13.54 -29.20
N SER A 79 -7.90 -14.77 -28.72
CA SER A 79 -8.77 -15.36 -27.72
C SER A 79 -8.91 -14.42 -26.52
N ILE A 80 -10.05 -14.47 -25.83
CA ILE A 80 -10.29 -13.64 -24.64
C ILE A 80 -9.15 -13.79 -23.61
N VAL A 81 -8.61 -15.01 -23.47
CA VAL A 81 -7.46 -15.29 -22.61
C VAL A 81 -6.22 -14.52 -23.06
N ALA A 82 -5.88 -14.56 -24.35
CA ALA A 82 -4.73 -13.83 -24.90
C ALA A 82 -4.88 -12.30 -24.79
N ALA A 83 -6.11 -11.78 -24.87
CA ALA A 83 -6.39 -10.36 -24.64
C ALA A 83 -6.19 -9.98 -23.17
N ILE A 84 -6.60 -10.84 -22.24
CA ILE A 84 -6.41 -10.64 -20.79
C ILE A 84 -4.92 -10.71 -20.42
N ASP A 85 -4.18 -11.68 -20.93
CA ASP A 85 -2.74 -11.81 -20.65
C ASP A 85 -1.98 -10.54 -21.11
N ARG A 86 -2.32 -10.01 -22.29
CA ARG A 86 -1.77 -8.72 -22.76
C ARG A 86 -2.12 -7.57 -21.82
N ALA A 87 -3.37 -7.49 -21.35
CA ALA A 87 -3.81 -6.45 -20.42
C ALA A 87 -3.06 -6.53 -19.08
N ILE A 88 -2.76 -7.74 -18.61
CA ILE A 88 -1.92 -7.95 -17.41
C ILE A 88 -0.49 -7.44 -17.68
N ASP A 89 0.12 -7.80 -18.80
CA ASP A 89 1.47 -7.34 -19.15
C ASP A 89 1.54 -5.81 -19.28
N ASP A 90 0.53 -5.20 -19.91
CA ASP A 90 0.41 -3.74 -20.02
C ASP A 90 0.28 -3.10 -18.65
N HIS A 91 -0.54 -3.67 -17.75
CA HIS A 91 -0.70 -3.18 -16.38
C HIS A 91 0.59 -3.30 -15.57
N MET A 92 1.32 -4.40 -15.70
CA MET A 92 2.63 -4.60 -15.07
C MET A 92 3.67 -3.60 -15.57
N ARG A 93 3.64 -3.26 -16.87
CA ARG A 93 4.48 -2.20 -17.45
C ARG A 93 4.09 -0.80 -17.00
N ALA A 94 2.81 -0.57 -16.70
CA ALA A 94 2.27 0.70 -16.21
C ALA A 94 2.43 0.90 -14.68
N ARG A 95 3.34 0.14 -14.04
CA ARG A 95 3.65 0.30 -12.62
C ARG A 95 4.10 1.74 -12.32
N PRO A 96 3.64 2.36 -11.21
CA PRO A 96 4.10 3.70 -10.84
C PRO A 96 5.62 3.74 -10.67
N ASP A 97 6.24 4.85 -11.08
CA ASP A 97 7.67 5.11 -11.00
C ASP A 97 8.10 5.74 -9.66
N VAL A 98 7.14 6.21 -8.88
CA VAL A 98 7.35 6.74 -7.53
C VAL A 98 7.48 5.61 -6.49
N PRO A 99 8.16 5.83 -5.35
CA PRO A 99 8.19 4.86 -4.26
C PRO A 99 6.79 4.49 -3.77
N GLU A 100 6.59 3.24 -3.40
CA GLU A 100 5.30 2.71 -2.94
C GLU A 100 4.77 3.40 -1.69
N GLU A 101 5.67 3.69 -0.76
CA GLU A 101 5.36 4.37 0.49
C GLU A 101 5.86 5.82 0.48
N ALA A 102 5.10 6.67 1.15
CA ALA A 102 5.53 8.01 1.54
C ALA A 102 5.54 8.13 3.06
N ALA A 103 6.38 9.03 3.59
CA ALA A 103 6.31 9.39 5.00
C ALA A 103 4.92 9.98 5.30
N CYS A 104 4.30 9.51 6.36
CA CYS A 104 3.03 10.04 6.84
C CYS A 104 3.21 11.50 7.24
N GLU A 105 2.46 12.41 6.63
CA GLU A 105 2.58 13.85 6.89
C GLU A 105 2.17 14.22 8.33
N THR A 106 1.18 13.53 8.89
CA THR A 106 0.66 13.76 10.25
C THR A 106 1.73 13.54 11.32
N CYS A 107 2.51 12.46 11.22
CA CYS A 107 3.59 12.14 12.17
C CYS A 107 4.99 12.40 11.60
N ARG A 108 5.08 12.94 10.39
CA ARG A 108 6.34 13.18 9.66
C ARG A 108 7.27 11.97 9.61
N GLY A 109 6.70 10.77 9.42
CA GLY A 109 7.48 9.54 9.30
C GLY A 109 7.84 8.85 10.62
N THR A 110 7.52 9.40 11.78
CA THR A 110 7.91 8.80 13.08
C THR A 110 7.02 7.64 13.51
N GLY A 111 5.79 7.59 12.99
CA GLY A 111 4.74 6.69 13.48
C GLY A 111 4.06 7.16 14.77
N MET A 112 4.60 8.16 15.45
CA MET A 112 4.13 8.62 16.76
C MET A 112 3.71 10.10 16.70
N ILE A 113 2.71 10.46 17.51
CA ILE A 113 2.30 11.84 17.72
C ILE A 113 2.25 12.15 19.21
N LEU A 114 2.54 13.39 19.58
CA LEU A 114 2.44 13.82 20.97
C LEU A 114 0.98 13.79 21.44
N THR A 115 0.75 13.25 22.63
CA THR A 115 -0.51 13.39 23.36
C THR A 115 -0.67 14.84 23.84
N HIS A 116 -1.80 15.15 24.49
CA HIS A 116 -1.95 16.45 25.17
C HIS A 116 -0.85 16.68 26.21
N THR A 117 -0.54 15.66 27.01
CA THR A 117 0.54 15.71 28.01
C THR A 117 1.91 15.89 27.36
N GLY A 118 2.20 15.14 26.28
CA GLY A 118 3.44 15.28 25.52
C GLY A 118 3.64 16.68 24.95
N ARG A 119 2.58 17.29 24.38
CA ARG A 119 2.63 18.67 23.91
C ARG A 119 2.90 19.66 25.03
N ARG A 120 2.24 19.48 26.19
CA ARG A 120 2.45 20.36 27.34
C ARG A 120 3.88 20.28 27.88
N LEU A 121 4.47 19.08 27.89
CA LEU A 121 5.88 18.90 28.25
C LEU A 121 6.80 19.59 27.24
N ALA A 122 6.57 19.40 25.94
CA ALA A 122 7.35 20.06 24.88
C ALA A 122 7.32 21.59 25.02
N GLU A 123 6.16 22.18 25.35
CA GLU A 123 6.02 23.62 25.62
C GLU A 123 6.85 24.07 26.84
N ILE A 124 6.85 23.28 27.93
CA ILE A 124 7.67 23.60 29.12
C ILE A 124 9.15 23.59 28.74
N LEU A 125 9.59 22.54 28.05
CA LEU A 125 10.97 22.40 27.62
C LEU A 125 11.40 23.54 26.68
N ALA A 126 10.55 23.92 25.72
CA ALA A 126 10.79 25.05 24.83
C ALA A 126 10.92 26.37 25.60
N ARG A 127 10.04 26.65 26.56
CA ARG A 127 10.11 27.87 27.39
C ARG A 127 11.40 27.99 28.20
N HIS A 128 12.00 26.85 28.56
CA HIS A 128 13.27 26.82 29.29
C HIS A 128 14.50 26.67 28.37
N GLY A 129 14.32 26.77 27.05
CA GLY A 129 15.41 26.79 26.08
C GLY A 129 15.98 25.42 25.73
N PHE A 130 15.30 24.32 26.08
CA PHE A 130 15.74 22.96 25.73
C PHE A 130 15.55 22.64 24.25
N PHE A 131 14.69 23.38 23.54
CA PHE A 131 14.50 23.27 22.09
C PHE A 131 14.56 24.67 21.45
N ARG A 132 15.18 24.77 20.25
CA ARG A 132 15.02 25.91 19.36
C ARG A 132 14.10 25.47 18.23
N ASP A 133 13.01 26.21 18.01
CA ASP A 133 12.12 25.98 16.87
C ASP A 133 12.94 25.94 15.57
N ARG A 134 12.74 24.88 14.79
CA ARG A 134 13.34 24.71 13.47
C ARG A 134 12.27 24.33 12.47
#